data_AF-A0A7X7MXZ2-F1
#
_entry.id   AF-A0A7X7MXZ2-F1
#
_cell.length_a   1.000
_cell.length_b   1.000
_cell.length_c   1.000
_cell.angle_alpha   90.00
_cell.angle_beta   90.00
_cell.angle_gamma   90.00
#
_symmetry.space_group_name_H-M   'P 1'
#
loop_
_entity.id
_entity.type
_entity.pdbx_description
1 polymer ?
#
loop_
_entity_poly.entity_id
_entity_poly.type
_entity_poly.pdbx_seq_one_letter_code
_entity_poly.pdbx_strand_id
1 'polypeptide(L)'
;MNYDNLTLLTDLYELTMMQGYYKNRNRNDTVIFDMFYRNNPLDNGYAIVAGLDQVIDYINHLSFSQKDIDYLKSLGIFEDDFLNYLKDFKFSGDIYSIPEGTVIFPREPIVKVIAPIMEAQLIETAILNIINHQSLIA
;
A
#
# COMPACT_ATOMS: atom_id res chain seq x y z
N MET A 1 13.01 -11.71 9.83
CA MET A 1 13.86 -10.59 10.31
C MET A 1 13.00 -9.78 11.25
N ASN A 2 13.56 -9.12 12.26
CA ASN A 2 12.79 -8.24 13.14
C ASN A 2 12.55 -6.95 12.35
N TYR A 3 11.49 -6.92 11.54
CA TYR A 3 11.17 -5.78 10.71
C TYR A 3 10.61 -4.68 11.60
N ASP A 4 11.38 -3.60 11.75
CA ASP A 4 10.86 -2.34 12.26
C ASP A 4 9.55 -2.00 11.53
N ASN A 5 8.58 -1.45 12.25
CA ASN A 5 7.24 -1.15 11.75
C ASN A 5 7.27 -0.46 10.36
N LEU A 6 6.88 -1.17 9.30
CA LEU A 6 6.89 -0.66 7.93
C LEU A 6 5.70 0.25 7.60
N THR A 7 4.87 0.60 8.59
CA THR A 7 3.67 1.44 8.37
C THR A 7 3.99 2.81 7.78
N LEU A 8 5.13 3.40 8.12
CA LEU A 8 5.60 4.65 7.51
C LEU A 8 6.49 4.45 6.27
N LEU A 9 6.60 3.22 5.74
CA LEU A 9 7.20 2.96 4.42
C LEU A 9 6.21 3.36 3.31
N THR A 10 5.92 4.66 3.27
CA THR A 10 4.97 5.29 2.36
C THR A 10 5.49 6.66 1.98
N ASP A 11 5.05 7.16 0.83
CA ASP A 11 5.34 8.54 0.48
C ASP A 11 4.51 9.51 1.33
N LEU A 12 5.08 10.65 1.73
CA LEU A 12 4.38 11.65 2.55
C LEU A 12 3.06 12.12 1.91
N TYR A 13 3.00 12.13 0.58
CA TYR A 13 1.79 12.55 -0.12
C TYR A 13 0.60 11.64 0.21
N GLU A 14 0.83 10.34 0.45
CA GLU A 14 -0.23 9.39 0.80
C GLU A 14 -0.94 9.80 2.09
N LEU A 15 -0.17 10.14 3.12
CA LEU A 15 -0.71 10.60 4.40
C LEU A 15 -1.43 11.94 4.27
N THR A 16 -0.90 12.86 3.46
CA THR A 16 -1.57 14.16 3.23
C THR A 16 -2.87 14.01 2.42
N MET A 17 -2.93 13.09 1.46
CA MET A 17 -4.15 12.75 0.74
C MET A 17 -5.16 12.07 1.65
N MET A 18 -4.72 11.12 2.51
CA MET A 18 -5.57 10.51 3.53
C MET A 18 -6.21 11.56 4.45
N GLN A 19 -5.45 12.55 4.93
CA GLN A 19 -6.02 13.65 5.71
C GLN A 19 -7.03 14.47 4.87
N GLY A 20 -6.74 14.69 3.59
CA GLY A 20 -7.68 15.29 2.64
C GLY A 20 -8.99 14.51 2.53
N TYR A 21 -8.94 13.19 2.43
CA TYR A 21 -10.13 12.33 2.42
C TYR A 21 -10.84 12.33 3.77
N TYR A 22 -10.10 12.29 4.87
CA TYR A 22 -10.64 12.29 6.23
C TYR A 22 -11.51 13.52 6.51
N LYS A 23 -11.11 14.69 6.00
CA LYS A 23 -11.87 15.95 6.12
C LYS A 23 -13.10 16.01 5.23
N ASN A 24 -13.15 15.22 4.17
CA ASN A 24 -14.25 15.20 3.21
C ASN A 24 -15.19 14.01 3.47
N ARG A 25 -16.36 14.01 2.83
CA ARG A 25 -17.36 12.94 3.04
C ARG A 25 -16.91 11.57 2.53
N ASN A 26 -15.86 11.52 1.72
CA ASN A 26 -15.45 10.34 0.96
C ASN A 26 -14.57 9.36 1.77
N ARG A 27 -14.35 9.60 3.08
CA ARG A 27 -13.41 8.81 3.90
C ARG A 27 -13.65 7.28 3.85
N ASN A 28 -14.90 6.86 3.65
CA ASN A 28 -15.33 5.46 3.64
C ASN A 28 -15.79 4.98 2.27
N ASP A 29 -15.55 5.75 1.20
CA ASP A 29 -15.92 5.32 -0.15
C ASP A 29 -15.06 4.12 -0.55
N THR A 30 -15.71 3.03 -0.96
CA THR A 30 -15.02 1.87 -1.50
C THR A 30 -14.44 2.20 -2.87
N VAL A 31 -13.15 1.98 -3.03
CA VAL A 31 -12.42 2.16 -4.30
C VAL A 31 -11.83 0.83 -4.78
N ILE A 32 -11.47 0.78 -6.06
CA ILE A 32 -10.80 -0.36 -6.67
C ILE A 32 -9.51 0.15 -7.31
N PHE A 33 -8.37 -0.32 -6.82
CA PHE A 33 -7.05 -0.04 -7.40
C PHE A 33 -6.52 -1.29 -8.11
N ASP A 34 -6.03 -1.12 -9.33
CA ASP A 34 -5.41 -2.17 -10.13
C ASP A 34 -3.92 -1.86 -10.34
N MET A 35 -3.06 -2.69 -9.77
CA MET A 35 -1.64 -2.66 -10.04
C MET A 35 -1.34 -3.44 -11.31
N PHE A 36 -0.67 -2.79 -12.26
CA PHE A 36 -0.11 -3.40 -13.46
C PHE A 36 1.17 -2.69 -13.87
N TYR A 37 1.97 -3.34 -14.70
CA TYR A 37 3.18 -2.76 -15.28
C TYR A 37 3.01 -2.52 -16.78
N ARG A 38 3.79 -1.61 -17.37
CA ARG A 38 3.52 -1.09 -18.73
C ARG A 38 4.37 -1.72 -19.82
N ASN A 39 5.60 -2.10 -19.51
CA ASN A 39 6.56 -2.68 -20.44
C ASN A 39 7.33 -3.79 -19.73
N ASN A 40 7.69 -4.85 -20.43
CA ASN A 40 8.55 -5.88 -19.87
C ASN A 40 9.93 -5.31 -19.50
N PRO A 41 10.50 -5.74 -18.38
CA PRO A 41 11.85 -5.36 -18.02
C PRO A 41 12.84 -5.93 -19.05
N LEU A 42 13.88 -5.16 -19.36
CA LEU A 42 14.99 -5.58 -20.23
C LEU A 42 14.57 -6.11 -21.63
N ASP A 43 13.43 -5.65 -22.15
CA ASP A 43 12.84 -6.13 -23.41
C ASP A 43 12.57 -7.65 -23.44
N ASN A 44 12.37 -8.25 -22.26
CA ASN A 44 12.01 -9.67 -22.14
C ASN A 44 10.60 -9.98 -22.70
N GLY A 45 10.30 -11.26 -22.89
CA GLY A 45 8.99 -11.71 -23.37
C GLY A 45 7.88 -11.66 -22.33
N TYR A 46 8.22 -11.72 -21.03
CA TYR A 46 7.28 -11.77 -19.90
C TYR A 46 7.98 -11.37 -18.59
N ALA A 47 7.21 -11.27 -17.51
CA ALA A 47 7.70 -11.22 -16.13
C ALA A 47 7.06 -12.33 -15.29
N ILE A 48 7.60 -12.59 -14.10
CA ILE A 48 7.05 -13.57 -13.14
C ILE A 48 6.56 -12.80 -11.92
N VAL A 49 5.34 -13.09 -11.45
CA VAL A 49 4.83 -12.50 -10.19
C VAL A 49 5.67 -13.03 -9.03
N ALA A 50 6.26 -12.12 -8.26
CA ALA A 50 6.95 -12.44 -7.02
C ALA A 50 6.69 -11.39 -5.94
N GLY A 51 6.80 -11.78 -4.67
CA GLY A 51 6.69 -10.89 -3.52
C GLY A 51 5.34 -10.87 -2.81
N LEU A 52 4.43 -11.81 -3.09
CA LEU A 52 3.11 -11.84 -2.45
C LEU A 52 3.21 -12.14 -0.95
N ASP A 53 4.13 -13.02 -0.56
CA ASP A 53 4.39 -13.34 0.86
C ASP A 53 4.76 -12.07 1.66
N GLN A 54 5.60 -11.20 1.09
CA GLN A 54 5.98 -9.93 1.70
C GLN A 54 4.81 -8.93 1.77
N VAL A 55 3.95 -8.89 0.76
CA VAL A 55 2.73 -8.06 0.79
C VAL A 55 1.80 -8.55 1.90
N ILE A 56 1.59 -9.86 2.03
CA ILE A 56 0.73 -10.44 3.07
C ILE A 56 1.29 -10.13 4.46
N ASP A 57 2.59 -10.31 4.66
CA ASP A 57 3.25 -10.00 5.93
C ASP A 57 3.13 -8.51 6.29
N TYR A 58 3.34 -7.61 5.32
CA TYR A 58 3.16 -6.17 5.48
C TYR A 58 1.74 -5.81 5.92
N ILE A 59 0.71 -6.31 5.22
CA ILE A 59 -0.70 -6.00 5.53
C ILE A 59 -1.09 -6.51 6.92
N ASN A 60 -0.64 -7.70 7.30
CA ASN A 60 -0.96 -8.29 8.61
C ASN A 60 -0.35 -7.54 9.79
N HIS A 61 0.75 -6.80 9.58
CA HIS A 61 1.44 -6.03 10.61
C HIS A 61 1.24 -4.52 10.49
N LEU A 62 0.46 -4.06 9.52
CA LEU A 62 0.19 -2.65 9.26
C LEU A 62 -0.55 -2.00 10.44
N SER A 63 0.16 -1.15 11.19
CA SER A 63 -0.37 -0.46 12.37
C SER A 63 0.50 0.73 12.75
N PHE A 64 -0.10 1.87 13.12
CA PHE A 64 0.68 3.03 13.55
C PHE A 64 1.09 2.89 15.01
N SER A 65 2.39 2.88 15.27
CA SER A 65 2.92 2.90 16.65
C SER A 65 2.81 4.30 17.25
N GLN A 66 2.88 4.41 18.58
CA GLN A 66 2.91 5.72 19.24
C GLN A 66 4.07 6.60 18.73
N LYS A 67 5.22 6.01 18.40
CA LYS A 67 6.37 6.74 17.83
C LYS A 67 6.05 7.32 16.45
N ASP A 68 5.30 6.58 15.62
CA ASP A 68 4.87 7.05 14.31
C ASP A 68 3.94 8.25 14.45
N ILE A 69 2.98 8.18 15.38
CA ILE A 69 2.06 9.28 15.66
C ILE A 69 2.80 10.51 16.20
N ASP A 70 3.73 10.33 17.14
CA ASP A 70 4.51 11.44 17.70
C ASP A 70 5.37 12.11 16.62
N TYR A 71 5.96 11.31 15.72
CA TYR A 71 6.69 11.81 14.56
C TYR A 71 5.78 12.62 13.62
N LEU A 72 4.63 12.07 13.22
CA LEU A 72 3.68 12.78 12.34
C LEU A 72 3.17 14.07 12.99
N LYS A 73 2.90 14.06 14.30
CA LYS A 73 2.53 15.26 15.05
C LYS A 73 3.63 16.33 15.01
N SER A 74 4.90 15.92 15.11
CA SER A 74 6.05 16.84 15.09
C SER A 74 6.20 17.60 13.76
N LEU A 75 5.63 17.08 12.66
CA LEU A 75 5.67 17.74 11.35
C LEU A 75 4.76 18.98 11.28
N GLY A 76 3.78 19.13 12.18
CA GLY A 76 2.91 20.30 12.26
C GLY A 76 1.93 20.50 11.09
N ILE A 77 1.79 19.49 10.22
CA ILE A 77 0.90 19.50 9.04
C ILE A 77 -0.33 18.59 9.18
N PHE A 78 -0.39 17.80 10.26
CA PHE A 78 -1.47 16.86 10.54
C PHE A 78 -2.32 17.33 11.73
N GLU A 79 -3.64 17.19 11.62
CA GLU A 79 -4.60 17.55 12.65
C GLU A 79 -4.78 16.43 13.68
N ASP A 80 -5.04 16.79 14.94
CA ASP A 80 -5.10 15.84 16.06
C ASP A 80 -6.20 14.77 15.87
N ASP A 81 -7.30 15.09 15.20
CA ASP A 81 -8.38 14.14 14.91
C ASP A 81 -7.97 13.09 13.87
N PHE A 82 -7.27 13.49 12.81
CA PHE A 82 -6.68 12.58 11.84
C PHE A 82 -5.61 11.69 12.49
N LEU A 83 -4.73 12.27 13.32
CA LEU A 83 -3.73 11.50 14.07
C LEU A 83 -4.37 10.50 15.04
N ASN A 84 -5.51 10.84 15.64
CA ASN A 84 -6.27 9.91 16.48
C ASN A 84 -6.88 8.78 15.63
N TYR A 85 -7.39 9.07 14.43
CA TYR A 85 -7.86 8.05 13.50
C TYR A 85 -6.74 7.04 13.14
N LEU A 86 -5.51 7.52 12.88
CA LEU A 86 -4.39 6.63 12.53
C LEU A 86 -4.03 5.63 13.65
N LYS A 87 -4.23 5.98 14.92
CA LYS A 87 -3.93 5.07 16.05
C LYS A 87 -4.75 3.79 16.02
N ASP A 88 -6.02 3.91 15.59
CA ASP A 88 -6.97 2.81 15.53
C ASP A 88 -7.08 2.22 14.12
N PHE A 89 -6.19 2.63 13.21
CA PHE A 89 -6.20 2.17 11.83
C PHE A 89 -6.03 0.64 11.76
N LYS A 90 -6.88 0.01 10.95
CA LYS A 90 -6.78 -1.40 10.61
C LYS A 90 -7.25 -1.60 9.18
N PHE A 91 -6.46 -2.30 8.38
CA PHE A 91 -6.87 -2.69 7.03
C PHE A 91 -8.06 -3.68 7.11
N SER A 92 -9.10 -3.39 6.33
CA SER A 92 -10.38 -4.10 6.29
C SER A 92 -10.81 -4.49 4.87
N GLY A 93 -10.08 -4.05 3.85
CA GLY A 93 -10.37 -4.36 2.46
C GLY A 93 -9.98 -5.76 2.01
N ASP A 94 -10.32 -6.06 0.75
CA ASP A 94 -9.97 -7.30 0.06
C ASP A 94 -8.82 -7.06 -0.93
N ILE A 95 -7.88 -7.99 -0.98
CA ILE A 95 -6.77 -8.00 -1.96
C ILE A 95 -6.84 -9.29 -2.76
N TYR A 96 -6.90 -9.15 -4.08
CA TYR A 96 -6.86 -10.26 -5.03
C TYR A 96 -5.55 -10.17 -5.82
N SER A 97 -4.92 -11.32 -6.11
CA SER A 97 -3.72 -11.33 -6.92
C SER A 97 -3.58 -12.60 -7.76
N ILE A 98 -2.84 -12.47 -8.86
CA ILE A 98 -2.32 -13.61 -9.62
C ILE A 98 -1.32 -14.38 -8.73
N PRO A 99 -1.38 -15.72 -8.65
CA PRO A 99 -0.48 -16.50 -7.80
C PRO A 99 1.00 -16.27 -8.10
N GLU A 100 1.82 -16.25 -7.05
CA GLU A 100 3.28 -16.14 -7.16
C GLU A 100 3.88 -17.29 -7.98
N GLY A 101 4.88 -16.98 -8.80
CA GLY A 101 5.46 -17.92 -9.79
C GLY A 101 4.71 -17.98 -11.13
N THR A 102 3.61 -17.23 -11.29
CA THR A 102 2.86 -17.16 -12.56
C THR A 102 3.50 -16.17 -13.53
N VAL A 103 3.48 -16.53 -14.82
CA VAL A 103 3.88 -15.64 -15.93
C VAL A 103 2.84 -14.54 -16.13
N ILE A 104 3.30 -13.29 -16.20
CA ILE A 104 2.47 -12.10 -16.43
C ILE A 104 2.99 -11.29 -17.61
N PHE A 105 2.09 -10.46 -18.15
CA PHE A 105 2.29 -9.59 -19.30
C PHE A 105 1.98 -8.13 -18.96
N PRO A 106 2.51 -7.17 -19.74
CA PRO A 106 2.22 -5.78 -19.51
C PRO A 106 0.73 -5.45 -19.70
N ARG A 107 0.24 -4.47 -18.93
CA ARG A 107 -1.11 -3.89 -19.03
C ARG A 107 -2.25 -4.85 -18.64
N GLU A 108 -1.96 -5.84 -17.82
CA GLU A 108 -2.97 -6.65 -17.14
C GLU A 108 -2.89 -6.46 -15.61
N PRO A 109 -4.03 -6.44 -14.90
CA PRO A 109 -4.02 -6.33 -13.44
C PRO A 109 -3.36 -7.56 -12.78
N ILE A 110 -2.36 -7.31 -11.93
CA ILE A 110 -1.63 -8.34 -11.16
C ILE A 110 -2.15 -8.40 -9.72
N VAL A 111 -2.35 -7.23 -9.12
CA VAL A 111 -2.92 -7.07 -7.78
C VAL A 111 -4.10 -6.13 -7.89
N LYS A 112 -5.21 -6.51 -7.28
CA LYS A 112 -6.42 -5.69 -7.16
C LYS A 112 -6.72 -5.47 -5.69
N VAL A 113 -6.86 -4.21 -5.30
CA VAL A 113 -7.25 -3.80 -3.94
C VAL A 113 -8.66 -3.23 -3.98
N ILE A 114 -9.54 -3.75 -3.13
CA ILE A 114 -10.90 -3.25 -2.94
C ILE A 114 -11.05 -2.87 -1.47
N ALA A 115 -11.00 -1.57 -1.15
CA ALA A 115 -10.97 -1.09 0.23
C ALA A 115 -11.57 0.32 0.33
N PRO A 116 -11.86 0.82 1.54
CA PRO A 116 -12.07 2.25 1.78
C PRO A 116 -10.89 3.07 1.24
N ILE A 117 -11.16 4.23 0.64
CA ILE A 117 -10.14 5.03 -0.06
C ILE A 117 -8.89 5.32 0.78
N MET A 118 -9.04 5.61 2.08
CA MET A 118 -7.89 5.88 2.94
C MET A 118 -7.00 4.65 3.15
N GLU A 119 -7.59 3.45 3.18
CA GLU A 119 -6.86 2.19 3.33
C GLU A 119 -6.16 1.80 2.03
N ALA A 120 -6.86 1.92 0.89
CA ALA A 120 -6.29 1.65 -0.42
C ALA A 120 -5.10 2.57 -0.73
N GLN A 121 -5.22 3.86 -0.36
CA GLN A 121 -4.17 4.85 -0.57
C GLN A 121 -2.90 4.53 0.22
N LEU A 122 -3.03 4.14 1.49
CA LEU A 122 -1.88 3.91 2.37
C LEU A 122 -0.97 2.78 1.88
N ILE A 123 -1.55 1.73 1.29
CA ILE A 123 -0.82 0.51 0.93
C ILE A 123 -0.24 0.57 -0.49
N GLU A 124 -0.53 1.62 -1.25
CA GLU A 124 -0.13 1.76 -2.66
C GLU A 124 1.39 1.71 -2.82
N THR A 125 2.13 2.59 -2.13
CA THR A 125 3.59 2.66 -2.21
C THR A 125 4.25 1.33 -1.84
N ALA A 126 3.80 0.68 -0.77
CA ALA A 126 4.39 -0.57 -0.29
C ALA A 126 4.18 -1.72 -1.28
N ILE A 127 2.95 -1.89 -1.79
CA ILE A 127 2.64 -2.91 -2.80
C ILE A 127 3.46 -2.69 -4.07
N LEU A 128 3.52 -1.45 -4.57
CA LEU A 128 4.32 -1.12 -5.74
C LEU A 128 5.80 -1.42 -5.52
N ASN A 129 6.35 -1.08 -4.36
CA ASN A 129 7.76 -1.30 -4.06
C ASN A 129 8.09 -2.81 -4.04
N ILE A 130 7.33 -3.58 -3.27
CA ILE A 130 7.54 -5.02 -3.09
C ILE A 130 7.40 -5.76 -4.42
N ILE A 131 6.25 -5.62 -5.10
CA ILE A 131 5.95 -6.42 -6.29
C ILE A 131 6.84 -6.03 -7.46
N ASN A 132 7.11 -4.74 -7.69
CA ASN A 132 8.01 -4.33 -8.78
C ASN A 132 9.43 -4.85 -8.55
N HIS A 133 9.96 -4.78 -7.32
CA HIS A 133 11.31 -5.24 -7.05
C HIS A 133 11.43 -6.75 -7.19
N GLN A 134 10.55 -7.51 -6.53
CA GLN A 134 10.62 -8.97 -6.54
C GLN A 134 10.38 -9.54 -7.95
N SER A 135 9.39 -9.01 -8.67
CA SER A 135 9.07 -9.48 -10.04
C SER A 135 10.11 -9.05 -11.08
N LEU A 136 10.93 -8.02 -10.82
CA LEU A 136 12.06 -7.64 -11.68
C LEU A 136 13.25 -8.60 -11.55
N ILE A 137 13.42 -9.20 -10.36
CA ILE A 137 14.55 -10.09 -10.06
C ILE A 137 14.26 -11.54 -10.46
N ALA A 138 13.00 -11.98 -10.34
CA ALA A 138 12.55 -13.33 -10.68
C ALA A 138 12.67 -13.66 -12.18
#